data_AF-A0A2S7DBF9-F1
#
_entry.id   AF-A0A2S7DBF9-F1
#
_cell.length_a   1.000
_cell.length_b   1.000
_cell.length_c   1.000
_cell.angle_alpha   90.00
_cell.angle_beta   90.00
_cell.angle_gamma   90.00
#
_symmetry.space_group_name_H-M   'P 1'
#
loop_
_entity.id
_entity.type
_entity.pdbx_description
1 polymer ?
#
loop_
_entity_poly.entity_id
_entity_poly.type
_entity_poly.pdbx_seq_one_letter_code
_entity_poly.pdbx_strand_id
1 'polypeptide(L)'
;MIEETEFPFRRLFALILGFFLVASSSAASAQVVRYVHTDGLGSVSAITDANRNTTERREYEPYGTSLSASVDGVGYAGHVMDAATTLTYMQQRYYDPKIGIFLSIDPVTAYENSVSQFHRYRYSNNNPYTFTDPDGRQAVPDRPLVFYQITTRTATDSGAVNVARTNVSNYGIAHGTRTESRGTLTLLPQRSLGGTPANPGTAVTTRLLNFSDKSGQNIEVTSGQRTVEQNRAVGGASRSQHLQDNAADIRISGNTPKQTADAAHSSGEFNRVNQYTDGRGVHVDLRQDGTQGRFTDWKPQK
;
A
#
# COMPACT_ATOMS: atom_id res chain seq x y z
N MET A 1 -43.32 -75.02 -65.69
CA MET A 1 -42.06 -74.93 -64.95
C MET A 1 -41.36 -73.66 -65.34
N ILE A 2 -41.56 -72.57 -64.60
CA ILE A 2 -40.61 -71.46 -64.50
C ILE A 2 -40.74 -70.96 -63.06
N GLU A 3 -39.65 -71.06 -62.30
CA GLU A 3 -39.52 -70.61 -60.91
C GLU A 3 -39.68 -69.09 -60.82
N GLU A 4 -40.58 -68.61 -59.95
CA GLU A 4 -40.56 -67.21 -59.54
C GLU A 4 -39.37 -66.99 -58.59
N THR A 5 -38.35 -66.31 -59.10
CA THR A 5 -37.20 -65.86 -58.33
C THR A 5 -37.52 -64.50 -57.74
N GLU A 6 -37.83 -64.45 -56.43
CA GLU A 6 -37.95 -63.19 -55.69
C GLU A 6 -36.60 -62.45 -55.69
N PHE A 7 -36.43 -61.49 -56.60
CA PHE A 7 -35.32 -60.53 -56.57
C PHE A 7 -35.65 -59.33 -55.65
N PRO A 8 -34.65 -58.75 -54.95
CA PRO A 8 -34.78 -58.35 -53.55
C PRO A 8 -35.14 -56.86 -53.39
N PHE A 9 -36.42 -56.51 -53.57
CA PHE A 9 -36.91 -55.14 -53.27
C PHE A 9 -36.62 -54.70 -51.83
N ARG A 10 -36.58 -55.64 -50.88
CA ARG A 10 -36.23 -55.38 -49.47
C ARG A 10 -34.78 -54.92 -49.27
N ARG A 11 -33.84 -55.37 -50.09
CA ARG A 11 -32.43 -54.98 -49.98
C ARG A 11 -32.17 -53.62 -50.64
N LEU A 12 -32.85 -53.33 -51.74
CA LEU A 12 -32.75 -52.03 -52.43
C LEU A 12 -33.41 -50.91 -51.61
N PHE A 13 -34.56 -51.17 -50.98
CA PHE A 13 -35.23 -50.20 -50.10
C PHE A 13 -34.42 -49.93 -48.83
N ALA A 14 -33.81 -50.96 -48.24
CA ALA A 14 -32.90 -50.80 -47.09
C ALA A 14 -31.62 -50.02 -47.46
N LEU A 15 -31.11 -50.17 -48.68
CA LEU A 15 -29.95 -49.42 -49.18
C LEU A 15 -30.27 -47.93 -49.41
N ILE A 16 -31.44 -47.62 -49.97
CA ILE A 16 -31.88 -46.23 -50.21
C ILE A 16 -32.22 -45.54 -48.88
N LEU A 17 -32.86 -46.23 -47.93
CA LEU A 17 -33.15 -45.70 -46.60
C LEU A 17 -31.86 -45.52 -45.77
N GLY A 18 -30.91 -46.44 -45.89
CA GLY A 18 -29.58 -46.33 -45.25
C GLY A 18 -28.76 -45.17 -45.81
N PHE A 19 -28.84 -44.90 -47.12
CA PHE A 19 -28.14 -43.77 -47.74
C PHE A 19 -28.73 -42.41 -47.33
N PHE A 20 -30.06 -42.31 -47.17
CA PHE A 20 -30.71 -41.11 -46.62
C PHE A 20 -30.45 -40.91 -45.11
N LEU A 21 -30.25 -41.98 -44.34
CA LEU A 21 -29.95 -41.89 -42.91
C LEU A 21 -28.48 -41.48 -42.63
N VAL A 22 -27.55 -41.82 -43.52
CA VAL A 22 -26.12 -41.43 -43.42
C VAL A 22 -25.87 -39.99 -43.89
N ALA A 23 -26.77 -39.40 -44.68
CA ALA A 23 -26.70 -37.99 -45.09
C ALA A 23 -27.19 -37.00 -44.00
N SER A 24 -27.66 -37.49 -42.86
CA SER A 24 -27.93 -36.68 -41.67
C SER A 24 -26.71 -36.64 -40.74
N SER A 25 -25.50 -36.55 -41.30
CA SER A 25 -24.35 -36.16 -40.49
C SER A 25 -24.66 -34.77 -39.94
N SER A 26 -24.85 -34.69 -38.63
CA SER A 26 -24.89 -33.43 -37.90
C SER A 26 -23.70 -32.62 -38.38
N ALA A 27 -23.95 -31.51 -39.10
CA ALA A 27 -22.93 -30.53 -39.36
C ALA A 27 -22.41 -30.11 -37.98
N ALA A 28 -21.24 -30.61 -37.60
CA ALA A 28 -20.61 -30.19 -36.36
C ALA A 28 -20.46 -28.68 -36.48
N SER A 29 -21.12 -27.93 -35.60
CA SER A 29 -21.00 -26.48 -35.57
C SER A 29 -19.52 -26.15 -35.45
N ALA A 30 -18.92 -25.59 -36.50
CA ALA A 30 -17.53 -25.18 -36.47
C ALA A 30 -17.40 -24.10 -35.39
N GLN A 31 -16.82 -24.44 -34.24
CA GLN A 31 -16.59 -23.51 -33.16
C GLN A 31 -15.39 -22.62 -33.54
N VAL A 32 -15.63 -21.33 -33.73
CA VAL A 32 -14.56 -20.35 -33.94
C VAL A 32 -14.15 -19.80 -32.58
N VAL A 33 -12.92 -20.10 -32.16
CA VAL A 33 -12.34 -19.58 -30.91
C VAL A 33 -11.53 -18.33 -31.22
N ARG A 34 -11.83 -17.24 -30.50
CA ARG A 34 -11.08 -15.98 -30.56
C ARG A 34 -10.59 -15.64 -29.15
N TYR A 35 -9.30 -15.36 -29.02
CA TYR A 35 -8.73 -14.84 -27.77
C TYR A 35 -8.52 -13.34 -27.91
N VAL A 36 -9.14 -12.58 -27.03
CA VAL A 36 -9.05 -11.12 -27.00
C VAL A 36 -7.95 -10.72 -26.02
N HIS A 37 -7.02 -9.90 -26.49
CA HIS A 37 -5.94 -9.33 -25.70
C HIS A 37 -6.24 -7.86 -25.48
N THR A 38 -6.04 -7.37 -24.25
CA THR A 38 -6.34 -5.98 -23.90
C THR A 38 -5.10 -5.24 -23.40
N ASP A 39 -5.13 -3.91 -23.51
CA ASP A 39 -4.18 -3.03 -22.84
C ASP A 39 -4.52 -2.82 -21.35
N GLY A 40 -3.78 -1.95 -20.67
CA GLY A 40 -3.98 -1.65 -19.24
C GLY A 40 -5.30 -0.95 -18.91
N LEU A 41 -5.96 -0.33 -19.88
CA LEU A 41 -7.28 0.28 -19.73
C LEU A 41 -8.41 -0.71 -20.05
N GLY A 42 -8.07 -1.91 -20.53
CA GLY A 42 -9.03 -2.90 -21.01
C GLY A 42 -9.42 -2.72 -22.48
N SER A 43 -8.72 -1.86 -23.24
CA SER A 43 -8.98 -1.70 -24.67
C SER A 43 -8.49 -2.91 -25.46
N VAL A 44 -9.27 -3.41 -26.41
CA VAL A 44 -8.86 -4.53 -27.26
C VAL A 44 -7.65 -4.15 -28.12
N SER A 45 -6.48 -4.75 -27.90
CA SER A 45 -5.25 -4.44 -28.64
C SER A 45 -4.92 -5.47 -29.73
N ALA A 46 -5.29 -6.73 -29.50
CA ALA A 46 -5.11 -7.80 -30.48
C ALA A 46 -6.14 -8.92 -30.32
N ILE A 47 -6.40 -9.66 -31.39
CA ILE A 47 -7.22 -10.86 -31.37
C ILE A 47 -6.46 -12.01 -32.04
N THR A 48 -6.35 -13.15 -31.36
CA THR A 48 -5.68 -14.36 -31.90
C THR A 48 -6.64 -15.54 -32.06
N ASP A 49 -6.37 -16.41 -33.02
CA ASP A 49 -7.12 -17.65 -33.24
C ASP A 49 -6.67 -18.80 -32.32
N ALA A 50 -7.28 -19.97 -32.47
CA ALA A 50 -6.92 -21.20 -31.75
C ALA A 50 -5.46 -21.65 -31.95
N ASN A 51 -4.86 -21.29 -33.09
CA ASN A 51 -3.49 -21.61 -33.46
C ASN A 51 -2.49 -20.52 -33.03
N ARG A 52 -2.96 -19.50 -32.27
CA ARG A 52 -2.18 -18.35 -31.77
C ARG A 52 -1.72 -17.40 -32.87
N ASN A 53 -2.33 -17.44 -34.06
CA ASN A 53 -2.07 -16.44 -35.09
C ASN A 53 -2.81 -15.16 -34.76
N THR A 54 -2.16 -14.00 -34.88
CA THR A 54 -2.83 -12.69 -34.76
C THR A 54 -3.73 -12.45 -35.97
N THR A 55 -5.03 -12.41 -35.72
CA THR A 55 -6.07 -12.15 -36.74
C THR A 55 -6.42 -10.67 -36.87
N GLU A 56 -6.22 -9.90 -35.79
CA GLU A 56 -6.58 -8.49 -35.74
C GLU A 56 -5.64 -7.76 -34.77
N ARG A 57 -5.30 -6.50 -35.09
CA ARG A 57 -4.64 -5.54 -34.19
C ARG A 57 -5.43 -4.24 -34.20
N ARG A 58 -5.52 -3.61 -33.05
CA ARG A 58 -6.17 -2.31 -32.88
C ARG A 58 -5.28 -1.42 -32.03
N GLU A 59 -5.26 -0.15 -32.38
CA GLU A 59 -4.49 0.87 -31.69
C GLU A 59 -5.39 2.09 -31.51
N TYR A 60 -5.29 2.71 -30.34
CA TYR A 60 -6.14 3.82 -29.95
C TYR A 60 -5.29 5.02 -29.51
N GLU A 61 -5.75 6.21 -29.86
CA GLU A 61 -5.31 7.44 -29.22
C GLU A 61 -5.71 7.45 -27.73
N PRO A 62 -5.15 8.35 -26.90
CA PRO A 62 -5.43 8.38 -25.46
C PRO A 62 -6.91 8.50 -25.13
N TYR A 63 -7.67 9.24 -25.95
CA TYR A 63 -9.11 9.42 -25.80
C TYR A 63 -9.94 8.39 -26.58
N GLY A 64 -9.32 7.38 -27.18
CA GLY A 64 -10.01 6.23 -27.78
C GLY A 64 -10.29 6.33 -29.27
N THR A 65 -9.84 7.37 -29.97
CA THR A 65 -9.88 7.40 -31.44
C THR A 65 -9.10 6.21 -31.98
N SER A 66 -9.73 5.37 -32.79
CA SER A 66 -9.02 4.26 -33.44
C SER A 66 -8.05 4.80 -34.49
N LEU A 67 -6.79 4.35 -34.44
CA LEU A 67 -5.77 4.66 -35.45
C LEU A 67 -5.93 3.82 -36.73
N SER A 68 -6.77 2.78 -36.67
CA SER A 68 -7.21 1.96 -37.80
C SER A 68 -8.70 2.16 -38.07
N ALA A 69 -9.24 1.51 -39.11
CA ALA A 69 -10.68 1.49 -39.33
C ALA A 69 -11.44 1.07 -38.05
N SER A 70 -12.46 1.85 -37.67
CA SER A 70 -13.31 1.49 -36.54
C SER A 70 -14.03 0.18 -36.84
N VAL A 71 -14.15 -0.68 -35.83
CA VAL A 71 -14.78 -2.00 -35.95
C VAL A 71 -15.90 -2.08 -34.92
N ASP A 72 -17.04 -2.61 -35.34
CA ASP A 72 -18.18 -2.82 -34.44
C ASP A 72 -17.84 -3.79 -33.31
N GLY A 73 -18.40 -3.51 -32.13
CA GLY A 73 -18.30 -4.36 -30.95
C GLY A 73 -17.32 -3.85 -29.90
N VAL A 74 -16.94 -4.72 -28.96
CA VAL A 74 -16.09 -4.34 -27.83
C VAL A 74 -14.73 -3.84 -28.31
N GLY A 75 -14.31 -2.67 -27.84
CA GLY A 75 -13.09 -1.99 -28.25
C GLY A 75 -12.46 -1.19 -27.11
N TYR A 76 -12.44 0.14 -27.24
CA TYR A 76 -11.77 1.04 -26.29
C TYR A 76 -12.31 0.92 -24.86
N ALA A 77 -11.40 0.76 -23.89
CA ALA A 77 -11.70 0.58 -22.46
C ALA A 77 -12.79 -0.48 -22.16
N GLY A 78 -12.93 -1.50 -23.02
CA GLY A 78 -13.92 -2.56 -22.87
C GLY A 78 -15.36 -2.17 -23.28
N HIS A 79 -15.56 -0.98 -23.84
CA HIS A 79 -16.87 -0.48 -24.26
C HIS A 79 -17.19 -0.84 -25.71
N VAL A 80 -18.47 -0.77 -26.07
CA VAL A 80 -18.94 -1.12 -27.42
C VAL A 80 -18.75 0.06 -28.37
N MET A 81 -17.96 -0.14 -29.40
CA MET A 81 -17.75 0.81 -30.48
C MET A 81 -18.78 0.59 -31.60
N ASP A 82 -19.26 1.68 -32.17
CA ASP A 82 -20.06 1.71 -33.40
C ASP A 82 -19.18 2.24 -34.53
N ALA A 83 -18.89 1.41 -35.52
CA ALA A 83 -18.05 1.76 -36.65
C ALA A 83 -18.69 2.78 -37.58
N ALA A 84 -20.02 2.80 -37.69
CA ALA A 84 -20.74 3.70 -38.58
C ALA A 84 -20.71 5.14 -38.05
N THR A 85 -20.82 5.33 -36.74
CA THR A 85 -20.81 6.65 -36.11
C THR A 85 -19.47 7.03 -35.48
N THR A 86 -18.55 6.06 -35.32
CA THR A 86 -17.29 6.17 -34.57
C THR A 86 -17.46 6.49 -33.07
N LEU A 87 -18.69 6.40 -32.57
CA LEU A 87 -19.01 6.61 -31.16
C LEU A 87 -18.77 5.34 -30.35
N THR A 88 -18.53 5.53 -29.06
CA THR A 88 -18.42 4.45 -28.09
C THR A 88 -19.59 4.50 -27.13
N TYR A 89 -20.37 3.42 -27.07
CA TYR A 89 -21.44 3.25 -26.11
C TYR A 89 -20.88 2.78 -24.77
N MET A 90 -20.89 3.67 -23.77
CA MET A 90 -20.41 3.41 -22.42
C MET A 90 -21.56 3.20 -21.44
N GLN A 91 -22.56 2.40 -21.84
CA GLN A 91 -23.76 2.08 -21.06
C GLN A 91 -24.69 3.28 -20.82
N GLN A 92 -24.36 4.19 -19.91
CA GLN A 92 -25.26 5.31 -19.58
C GLN A 92 -25.20 6.43 -20.62
N ARG A 93 -24.10 6.52 -21.39
CA ARG A 93 -23.86 7.62 -22.33
C ARG A 93 -23.13 7.15 -23.58
N TYR A 94 -23.38 7.85 -24.69
CA TYR A 94 -22.52 7.80 -25.86
C TYR A 94 -21.36 8.77 -25.68
N TYR A 95 -20.17 8.27 -25.97
CA TYR A 95 -18.90 8.98 -25.91
C TYR A 95 -18.38 9.20 -27.33
N ASP A 96 -17.89 10.40 -27.62
CA ASP A 96 -17.21 10.74 -28.86
C ASP A 96 -15.68 10.75 -28.61
N PRO A 97 -14.95 9.74 -29.11
CA PRO A 97 -13.51 9.65 -28.92
C PRO A 97 -12.73 10.76 -29.64
N LYS A 98 -13.28 11.32 -30.72
CA LYS A 98 -12.60 12.32 -31.55
C LYS A 98 -12.46 13.67 -30.84
N ILE A 99 -13.46 14.03 -30.03
CA ILE A 99 -13.45 15.27 -29.23
C ILE A 99 -13.19 15.01 -27.74
N GLY A 100 -13.26 13.76 -27.29
CA GLY A 100 -12.91 13.37 -25.93
C GLY A 100 -13.99 13.67 -24.88
N ILE A 101 -15.27 13.72 -25.27
CA ILE A 101 -16.40 14.02 -24.37
C ILE A 101 -17.61 13.11 -24.60
N PHE A 102 -18.46 13.00 -23.59
CA PHE A 102 -19.80 12.43 -23.70
C PHE A 102 -20.74 13.37 -24.46
N LEU A 103 -21.68 12.80 -25.21
CA LEU A 103 -22.68 13.54 -25.98
C LEU A 103 -23.88 13.97 -25.14
N SER A 104 -24.09 13.34 -23.98
CA SER A 104 -25.18 13.64 -23.07
C SER A 104 -24.66 14.05 -21.70
N ILE A 105 -25.51 14.81 -21.01
CA ILE A 105 -25.28 15.25 -19.64
C ILE A 105 -25.15 14.03 -18.71
N ASP A 106 -24.18 14.08 -17.79
CA ASP A 106 -24.02 13.06 -16.73
C ASP A 106 -25.31 12.91 -15.90
N PRO A 107 -25.86 11.69 -15.74
CA PRO A 107 -27.02 11.48 -14.89
C PRO A 107 -26.73 11.74 -13.40
N VAL A 108 -25.46 11.64 -12.96
CA VAL A 108 -25.08 12.00 -11.58
C VAL A 108 -24.95 13.52 -11.49
N THR A 109 -25.56 14.07 -10.44
CA THR A 109 -25.69 15.52 -10.32
C THR A 109 -24.56 16.14 -9.49
N ALA A 110 -24.21 17.39 -9.79
CA ALA A 110 -23.28 18.17 -8.98
C ALA A 110 -23.76 18.42 -7.53
N TYR A 111 -24.99 18.07 -7.18
CA TYR A 111 -25.43 18.12 -5.78
C TYR A 111 -25.05 16.85 -4.99
N GLU A 112 -24.84 15.74 -5.69
CA GLU A 112 -24.45 14.46 -5.11
C GLU A 112 -22.92 14.33 -5.00
N ASN A 113 -22.15 15.03 -5.86
CA ASN A 113 -20.68 14.96 -5.86
C ASN A 113 -20.03 16.27 -6.37
N SER A 114 -19.83 17.23 -5.47
CA SER A 114 -20.06 18.63 -5.84
C SER A 114 -18.95 19.42 -6.53
N VAL A 115 -17.68 19.02 -6.48
CA VAL A 115 -16.62 19.84 -7.13
C VAL A 115 -16.18 19.25 -8.47
N SER A 116 -16.24 17.93 -8.62
CA SER A 116 -15.78 17.22 -9.82
C SER A 116 -16.86 17.22 -10.92
N GLN A 117 -18.15 17.20 -10.59
CA GLN A 117 -19.22 17.01 -11.57
C GLN A 117 -19.77 18.27 -12.26
N PHE A 118 -19.16 19.45 -12.07
CA PHE A 118 -19.60 20.65 -12.80
C PHE A 118 -19.35 20.53 -14.32
N HIS A 119 -18.34 19.78 -14.75
CA HIS A 119 -18.09 19.52 -16.16
C HIS A 119 -18.75 18.18 -16.58
N ARG A 120 -20.07 18.24 -16.79
CA ARG A 120 -20.99 17.08 -16.94
C ARG A 120 -20.84 16.25 -18.23
N TYR A 121 -19.88 16.60 -19.10
CA TYR A 121 -19.62 15.89 -20.35
C TYR A 121 -18.23 15.25 -20.39
N ARG A 122 -17.38 15.47 -19.39
CA ARG A 122 -16.00 14.97 -19.45
C ARG A 122 -15.91 13.46 -19.32
N TYR A 123 -14.96 12.89 -20.02
CA TYR A 123 -14.53 11.51 -19.83
C TYR A 123 -13.31 11.44 -18.91
N SER A 124 -13.25 10.42 -18.04
CA SER A 124 -12.06 10.06 -17.24
C SER A 124 -11.37 11.22 -16.51
N ASN A 125 -12.13 12.19 -16.01
CA ASN A 125 -11.58 13.39 -15.35
C ASN A 125 -10.53 14.13 -16.21
N ASN A 126 -10.69 14.14 -17.54
CA ASN A 126 -9.74 14.67 -18.52
C ASN A 126 -8.33 14.02 -18.48
N ASN A 127 -8.21 12.81 -17.93
CA ASN A 127 -6.97 12.05 -17.89
C ASN A 127 -7.24 10.55 -18.13
N PRO A 128 -7.46 10.15 -19.40
CA PRO A 128 -7.76 8.77 -19.77
C PRO A 128 -6.59 7.80 -19.63
N TYR A 129 -5.38 8.27 -19.31
CA TYR A 129 -4.25 7.41 -18.97
C TYR A 129 -4.35 6.81 -17.56
N THR A 130 -4.99 7.54 -16.64
CA THR A 130 -5.05 7.18 -15.22
C THR A 130 -6.44 6.71 -14.82
N PHE A 131 -7.47 7.22 -15.49
CA PHE A 131 -8.86 6.94 -15.15
C PHE A 131 -9.60 6.30 -16.33
N THR A 132 -10.56 5.46 -16.01
CA THR A 132 -11.60 4.92 -16.92
C THR A 132 -12.97 5.30 -16.37
N ASP A 133 -14.00 5.32 -17.21
CA ASP A 133 -15.40 5.44 -16.77
C ASP A 133 -16.12 4.12 -17.06
N PRO A 134 -16.32 3.23 -16.05
CA PRO A 134 -16.78 1.85 -16.28
C PRO A 134 -18.20 1.73 -16.81
N ASP A 135 -19.04 2.73 -16.53
CA ASP A 135 -20.46 2.72 -16.89
C ASP A 135 -20.95 4.07 -17.44
N GLY A 136 -20.05 5.01 -17.68
CA GLY A 136 -20.39 6.33 -18.18
C GLY A 136 -21.05 7.21 -17.12
N ARG A 137 -20.66 7.14 -15.86
CA ARG A 137 -21.13 8.04 -14.77
C ARG A 137 -20.00 8.58 -13.89
N GLN A 138 -18.90 7.86 -13.79
CA GLN A 138 -17.85 8.22 -12.86
C GLN A 138 -16.49 7.72 -13.34
N ALA A 139 -15.55 8.66 -13.44
CA ALA A 139 -14.14 8.34 -13.56
C ALA A 139 -13.66 7.58 -12.31
N VAL A 140 -13.20 6.35 -12.52
CA VAL A 140 -12.48 5.55 -11.53
C VAL A 140 -11.05 5.32 -12.01
N PRO A 141 -10.09 5.15 -11.11
CA PRO A 141 -8.73 4.85 -11.53
C PRO A 141 -8.63 3.46 -12.20
N ASP A 142 -7.71 3.27 -13.18
CA ASP A 142 -7.53 2.00 -13.93
C ASP A 142 -7.03 0.82 -13.06
N ARG A 143 -6.48 1.10 -11.87
CA ARG A 143 -6.01 0.13 -10.88
C ARG A 143 -6.93 0.17 -9.68
N PRO A 144 -7.11 -0.96 -8.97
CA PRO A 144 -7.89 -0.98 -7.75
C PRO A 144 -7.40 0.12 -6.80
N LEU A 145 -8.33 0.87 -6.22
CA LEU A 145 -8.02 1.82 -5.16
C LEU A 145 -7.49 1.04 -3.96
N VAL A 146 -6.19 1.14 -3.73
CA VAL A 146 -5.52 0.56 -2.56
C VAL A 146 -5.14 1.68 -1.64
N PHE A 147 -5.60 1.62 -0.40
CA PHE A 147 -5.14 2.51 0.66
C PHE A 147 -3.98 1.85 1.41
N TYR A 148 -2.90 2.57 1.57
CA TYR A 148 -1.81 2.20 2.45
C TYR A 148 -1.58 3.30 3.48
N GLN A 149 -1.15 2.92 4.68
CA GLN A 149 -0.85 3.87 5.73
C GLN A 149 0.63 4.24 5.70
N ILE A 150 0.93 5.50 5.42
CA ILE A 150 2.26 6.06 5.61
C ILE A 150 2.38 6.49 7.07
N THR A 151 3.38 5.95 7.77
CA THR A 151 3.72 6.40 9.12
C THR A 151 5.03 7.18 9.08
N THR A 152 4.98 8.49 9.34
CA THR A 152 6.16 9.32 9.53
C THR A 152 6.43 9.54 11.02
N ARG A 153 7.70 9.39 11.42
CA ARG A 153 8.15 9.66 12.78
C ARG A 153 9.16 10.81 12.72
N THR A 154 8.85 11.91 13.41
CA THR A 154 9.75 13.06 13.51
C THR A 154 10.14 13.26 14.96
N ALA A 155 11.43 13.08 15.26
CA ALA A 155 11.99 13.51 16.54
C ALA A 155 12.24 15.02 16.50
N THR A 156 11.89 15.70 17.58
CA THR A 156 12.13 17.13 17.79
C THR A 156 13.38 17.32 18.64
N ASP A 157 13.95 18.52 18.63
CA ASP A 157 15.13 18.86 19.44
C ASP A 157 14.86 18.78 20.95
N SER A 158 13.58 18.86 21.37
CA SER A 158 13.14 18.61 22.75
C SER A 158 13.05 17.12 23.09
N GLY A 159 13.35 16.23 22.13
CA GLY A 159 13.28 14.79 22.29
C GLY A 159 11.90 14.19 22.08
N ALA A 160 10.83 14.98 21.89
CA ALA A 160 9.49 14.46 21.59
C ALA A 160 9.43 13.85 20.18
N VAL A 161 8.72 12.72 20.03
CA VAL A 161 8.45 12.11 18.72
C VAL A 161 7.00 12.30 18.31
N ASN A 162 6.81 13.00 17.20
CA ASN A 162 5.52 13.10 16.54
C ASN A 162 5.38 11.94 15.57
N VAL A 163 4.30 11.18 15.69
CA VAL A 163 3.94 10.13 14.75
C VAL A 163 2.75 10.62 13.95
N ALA A 164 2.97 10.90 12.67
CA ALA A 164 1.88 11.17 11.74
C ALA A 164 1.58 9.90 10.95
N ARG A 165 0.32 9.48 10.99
CA ARG A 165 -0.22 8.40 10.19
C ARG A 165 -1.18 8.97 9.16
N THR A 166 -0.81 8.81 7.89
CA THR A 166 -1.57 9.31 6.75
C THR A 166 -2.01 8.12 5.92
N ASN A 167 -3.32 7.99 5.68
CA ASN A 167 -3.79 7.03 4.70
C ASN A 167 -3.57 7.66 3.31
N VAL A 168 -2.88 6.95 2.43
CA VAL A 168 -2.58 7.42 1.09
C VAL A 168 -3.09 6.36 0.11
N SER A 169 -3.77 6.80 -0.95
CA SER A 169 -4.12 5.90 -2.04
C SER A 169 -2.88 5.57 -2.87
N ASN A 170 -2.89 4.44 -3.59
CA ASN A 170 -1.91 4.11 -4.63
C ASN A 170 -1.77 5.17 -5.75
N TYR A 171 -2.59 6.21 -5.73
CA TYR A 171 -2.51 7.39 -6.61
C TYR A 171 -1.90 8.63 -5.95
N GLY A 172 -1.36 8.51 -4.74
CA GLY A 172 -0.70 9.61 -4.01
C GLY A 172 -1.66 10.60 -3.36
N ILE A 173 -2.97 10.34 -3.36
CA ILE A 173 -3.96 11.20 -2.71
C ILE A 173 -4.00 10.85 -1.22
N ALA A 174 -3.73 11.83 -0.36
CA ALA A 174 -3.81 11.69 1.09
C ALA A 174 -5.27 11.81 1.58
N HIS A 175 -5.70 10.82 2.36
CA HIS A 175 -7.04 10.73 2.96
C HIS A 175 -6.92 10.82 4.48
N GLY A 176 -6.87 12.06 4.98
CA GLY A 176 -6.77 12.34 6.41
C GLY A 176 -5.41 12.00 7.01
N THR A 177 -4.96 12.87 7.91
CA THR A 177 -3.74 12.68 8.68
C THR A 177 -4.12 12.66 10.16
N ARG A 178 -3.75 11.59 10.87
CA ARG A 178 -3.77 11.58 12.33
C ARG A 178 -2.35 11.80 12.83
N THR A 179 -2.16 12.87 13.58
CA THR A 179 -0.91 13.14 14.29
C THR A 179 -1.09 12.82 15.77
N GLU A 180 -0.26 11.96 16.30
CA GLU A 180 -0.19 11.64 17.72
C GLU A 180 1.22 11.93 18.23
N SER A 181 1.33 12.52 19.41
CA SER A 181 2.60 12.66 20.11
C SER A 181 2.85 11.39 20.92
N ARG A 182 4.02 10.75 20.76
CA ARG A 182 4.39 9.56 21.53
C ARG A 182 5.51 9.88 22.51
N GLY A 183 5.21 9.72 23.79
CA GLY A 183 6.15 9.95 24.89
C GLY A 183 6.69 11.37 24.97
N THR A 184 7.19 11.76 26.13
CA THR A 184 7.85 13.04 26.38
C THR A 184 9.16 12.81 27.11
N LEU A 185 10.21 13.46 26.62
CA LEU A 185 11.51 13.49 27.26
C LEU A 185 11.83 14.92 27.67
N THR A 186 12.61 15.06 28.74
CA THR A 186 13.26 16.31 29.10
C THR A 186 14.76 16.07 29.15
N LEU A 187 15.51 16.66 28.22
CA LEU A 187 16.97 16.53 28.20
C LEU A 187 17.58 17.59 29.13
N LEU A 188 18.07 17.15 30.29
CA LEU A 188 18.59 18.05 31.30
C LEU A 188 20.05 18.45 31.00
N PRO A 189 20.45 19.69 31.34
CA PRO A 189 21.81 20.16 31.15
C PRO A 189 22.81 19.40 32.03
N GLN A 190 23.92 18.95 31.43
CA GLN A 190 24.98 18.24 32.12
C GLN A 190 26.00 19.24 32.68
N ARG A 191 25.92 19.56 33.99
CA ARG A 191 26.81 20.54 34.65
C ARG A 191 28.30 20.23 34.47
N SER A 192 28.67 18.95 34.48
CA SER A 192 30.04 18.50 34.27
C SER A 192 30.54 18.67 32.83
N LEU A 193 29.65 19.00 31.88
CA LEU A 193 29.93 19.11 30.44
C LEU A 193 29.54 20.49 29.89
N GLY A 194 29.65 21.54 30.71
CA GLY A 194 29.39 22.92 30.29
C GLY A 194 27.92 23.27 30.10
N GLY A 195 26.99 22.44 30.60
CA GLY A 195 25.55 22.71 30.56
C GLY A 195 24.86 22.25 29.28
N THR A 196 25.56 21.56 28.37
CA THR A 196 24.93 20.94 27.19
C THR A 196 23.85 19.95 27.61
N PRO A 197 22.65 19.95 26.97
CA PRO A 197 21.61 18.97 27.25
C PRO A 197 22.10 17.54 27.03
N ALA A 198 21.70 16.63 27.91
CA ALA A 198 22.04 15.22 27.81
C ALA A 198 21.46 14.59 26.54
N ASN A 199 22.30 14.33 25.54
CA ASN A 199 21.91 13.62 24.32
C ASN A 199 22.16 12.11 24.49
N PRO A 200 21.14 11.25 24.65
CA PRO A 200 21.34 9.82 24.85
C PRO A 200 21.59 9.04 23.54
N GLY A 201 21.53 9.70 22.38
CA GLY A 201 21.66 9.03 21.07
C GLY A 201 20.36 8.44 20.56
N THR A 202 20.29 8.19 19.26
CA THR A 202 19.04 7.83 18.56
C THR A 202 18.38 6.54 19.09
N ALA A 203 19.18 5.49 19.30
CA ALA A 203 18.67 4.19 19.75
C ALA A 203 18.07 4.28 21.16
N VAL A 204 18.80 4.87 22.11
CA VAL A 204 18.36 5.03 23.50
C VAL A 204 17.20 6.03 23.59
N THR A 205 17.22 7.13 22.82
CA THR A 205 16.10 8.09 22.72
C THR A 205 14.80 7.39 22.35
N THR A 206 14.84 6.49 21.37
CA THR A 206 13.66 5.74 20.93
C THR A 206 13.09 4.87 22.04
N ARG A 207 13.95 4.18 22.81
CA ARG A 207 13.54 3.35 23.95
C ARG A 207 12.97 4.17 25.09
N LEU A 208 13.57 5.33 25.38
CA LEU A 208 13.10 6.27 26.39
C LEU A 208 11.71 6.83 26.05
N LEU A 209 11.45 7.14 24.78
CA LEU A 209 10.13 7.61 24.35
C LEU A 209 9.06 6.52 24.44
N ASN A 210 9.38 5.29 24.04
CA ASN A 210 8.47 4.16 24.23
C ASN A 210 8.20 3.92 25.73
N PHE A 211 9.22 4.08 26.57
CA PHE A 211 9.06 3.98 28.02
C PHE A 211 8.16 5.10 28.56
N SER A 212 8.34 6.34 28.10
CA SER A 212 7.46 7.46 28.45
C SER A 212 6.01 7.18 28.04
N ASP A 213 5.80 6.71 26.81
CA ASP A 213 4.48 6.36 26.26
C ASP A 213 3.79 5.26 27.09
N LYS A 214 4.54 4.21 27.46
CA LYS A 214 4.03 3.10 28.29
C LYS A 214 3.73 3.49 29.73
N SER A 215 4.55 4.37 30.31
CA SER A 215 4.40 4.81 31.70
C SER A 215 3.41 5.97 31.84
N GLY A 216 3.14 6.71 30.77
CA GLY A 216 2.42 7.97 30.80
C GLY A 216 3.18 9.09 31.52
N GLN A 217 4.49 8.91 31.78
CA GLN A 217 5.32 9.84 32.54
C GLN A 217 6.39 10.48 31.64
N ASN A 218 6.68 11.76 31.85
CA ASN A 218 7.82 12.42 31.23
C ASN A 218 9.12 11.87 31.82
N ILE A 219 10.08 11.51 30.96
CA ILE A 219 11.36 10.96 31.39
C ILE A 219 12.44 12.04 31.29
N GLU A 220 13.04 12.38 32.43
CA GLU A 220 14.15 13.32 32.49
C GLU A 220 15.46 12.60 32.23
N VAL A 221 16.13 12.94 31.12
CA VAL A 221 17.45 12.43 30.78
C VAL A 221 18.49 13.33 31.42
N THR A 222 19.19 12.81 32.42
CA THR A 222 20.23 13.51 33.18
C THR A 222 21.62 13.33 32.58
N SER A 223 21.84 12.25 31.84
CA SER A 223 23.06 12.04 31.06
C SER A 223 22.82 11.11 29.88
N GLY A 224 23.55 11.35 28.80
CA GLY A 224 23.49 10.54 27.59
C GLY A 224 24.88 10.11 27.11
N GLN A 225 25.11 10.14 25.81
CA GLN A 225 26.39 9.90 25.14
C GLN A 225 27.51 10.77 25.72
N ARG A 226 28.72 10.23 25.75
CA ARG A 226 29.94 10.92 26.22
C ARG A 226 31.11 10.59 25.30
N THR A 227 32.01 11.55 25.07
CA THR A 227 33.34 11.25 24.56
C THR A 227 34.22 10.58 25.63
N VAL A 228 35.38 10.05 25.24
CA VAL A 228 36.35 9.45 26.18
C VAL A 228 36.79 10.45 27.25
N GLU A 229 37.04 11.70 26.85
CA GLU A 229 37.46 12.80 27.73
C GLU A 229 36.34 13.15 28.71
N GLN A 230 35.11 13.29 28.20
CA GLN A 230 33.93 13.59 29.01
C GLN A 230 33.63 12.48 30.02
N ASN A 231 33.79 11.22 29.62
CA ASN A 231 33.60 10.07 30.51
C ASN A 231 34.68 10.01 31.59
N ARG A 232 35.95 10.31 31.27
CA ARG A 232 37.03 10.43 32.26
C ARG A 232 36.77 11.57 33.25
N ALA A 233 36.29 12.72 32.77
CA ALA A 233 36.02 13.90 33.62
C ALA A 233 34.97 13.63 34.72
N VAL A 234 34.05 12.69 34.48
CA VAL A 234 33.03 12.27 35.46
C VAL A 234 33.41 10.98 36.22
N GLY A 235 34.66 10.51 36.08
CA GLY A 235 35.14 9.27 36.72
C GLY A 235 34.50 8.00 36.16
N GLY A 236 34.01 8.03 34.92
CA GLY A 236 33.36 6.91 34.27
C GLY A 236 34.32 5.78 33.92
N ALA A 237 33.82 4.55 33.96
CA ALA A 237 34.60 3.36 33.61
C ALA A 237 35.05 3.39 32.14
N SER A 238 36.22 2.78 31.84
CA SER A 238 36.78 2.71 30.49
C SER A 238 35.93 1.92 29.49
N ARG A 239 35.03 1.05 29.97
CA ARG A 239 34.06 0.27 29.18
C ARG A 239 32.61 0.74 29.35
N SER A 240 32.44 2.03 29.64
CA SER A 240 31.12 2.67 29.82
C SER A 240 30.27 2.58 28.56
N GLN A 241 28.97 2.27 28.71
CA GLN A 241 28.02 2.25 27.59
C GLN A 241 27.65 3.66 27.09
N HIS A 242 27.92 4.70 27.89
CA HIS A 242 27.80 6.08 27.43
C HIS A 242 28.82 6.42 26.33
N LEU A 243 29.92 5.66 26.20
CA LEU A 243 30.89 5.79 25.10
C LEU A 243 30.46 5.05 23.83
N GLN A 244 29.43 4.21 23.92
CA GLN A 244 28.97 3.31 22.86
C GLN A 244 27.55 3.65 22.40
N ASP A 245 27.05 4.84 22.75
CA ASP A 245 25.72 5.32 22.34
C ASP A 245 24.56 4.42 22.78
N ASN A 246 24.78 3.64 23.83
CA ASN A 246 23.88 2.56 24.26
C ASN A 246 23.32 2.77 25.67
N ALA A 247 23.55 3.92 26.31
CA ALA A 247 23.07 4.18 27.67
C ALA A 247 22.60 5.61 27.93
N ALA A 248 21.74 5.74 28.93
CA ALA A 248 21.29 7.00 29.49
C ALA A 248 21.12 6.90 31.01
N ASP A 249 21.31 8.03 31.69
CA ASP A 249 20.97 8.19 33.11
C ASP A 249 19.69 9.00 33.20
N ILE A 250 18.68 8.47 33.89
CA ILE A 250 17.32 8.97 33.87
C ILE A 250 16.74 9.20 35.27
N ARG A 251 15.72 10.06 35.30
CA ARG A 251 14.85 10.32 36.46
C ARG A 251 13.41 10.52 35.98
N ILE A 252 12.47 10.35 36.89
CA ILE A 252 11.08 10.75 36.70
C ILE A 252 10.73 11.66 37.86
N SER A 253 10.27 12.88 37.57
CA SER A 253 9.91 13.84 38.61
C SER A 253 8.84 13.26 39.54
N GLY A 254 9.05 13.38 40.85
CA GLY A 254 8.17 12.81 41.88
C GLY A 254 8.40 11.32 42.19
N ASN A 255 9.16 10.58 41.37
CA ASN A 255 9.52 9.20 41.67
C ASN A 255 10.85 9.12 42.43
N THR A 256 10.96 8.18 43.36
CA THR A 256 12.24 7.75 43.91
C THR A 256 13.07 7.03 42.83
N PRO A 257 14.41 6.93 42.98
CA PRO A 257 15.24 6.17 42.05
C PRO A 257 14.79 4.70 41.92
N LYS A 258 14.33 4.10 43.04
CA LYS A 258 13.77 2.74 43.01
C LYS A 258 12.49 2.65 42.17
N GLN A 259 11.54 3.57 42.36
CA GLN A 259 10.31 3.60 41.56
C GLN A 259 10.60 3.82 40.07
N THR A 260 11.55 4.71 39.76
CA THR A 260 12.02 4.93 38.38
C THR A 260 12.61 3.66 37.77
N ALA A 261 13.46 2.95 38.52
CA ALA A 261 14.07 1.70 38.06
C ALA A 261 13.04 0.60 37.85
N ASP A 262 12.09 0.47 38.77
CA ASP A 262 11.01 -0.51 38.68
C ASP A 262 10.10 -0.24 37.46
N ALA A 263 9.77 1.02 37.18
CA ALA A 263 9.02 1.42 36.00
C ALA A 263 9.81 1.17 34.70
N ALA A 264 11.08 1.54 34.65
CA ALA A 264 11.94 1.31 33.49
C ALA A 264 12.11 -0.18 33.20
N HIS A 265 12.28 -1.00 34.22
CA HIS A 265 12.35 -2.46 34.07
C HIS A 265 11.02 -3.05 33.57
N SER A 266 9.90 -2.65 34.17
CA SER A 266 8.57 -3.13 33.79
C SER A 266 8.16 -2.72 32.38
N SER A 267 8.76 -1.65 31.83
CA SER A 267 8.51 -1.20 30.45
C SER A 267 8.98 -2.20 29.39
N GLY A 268 10.00 -3.02 29.71
CA GLY A 268 10.65 -3.93 28.77
C GLY A 268 11.46 -3.25 27.65
N GLU A 269 11.71 -1.94 27.73
CA GLU A 269 12.42 -1.21 26.66
C GLU A 269 13.95 -1.27 26.78
N PHE A 270 14.48 -1.61 27.96
CA PHE A 270 15.91 -1.63 28.24
C PHE A 270 16.39 -3.04 28.56
N ASN A 271 17.59 -3.37 28.10
CA ASN A 271 18.20 -4.67 28.40
C ASN A 271 18.75 -4.69 29.83
N ARG A 272 19.18 -3.53 30.35
CA ARG A 272 19.60 -3.37 31.74
C ARG A 272 19.08 -2.07 32.34
N VAL A 273 18.76 -2.14 33.63
CA VAL A 273 18.29 -1.04 34.46
C VAL A 273 18.97 -1.14 35.82
N ASN A 274 19.80 -0.16 36.17
CA ASN A 274 20.57 -0.13 37.41
C ASN A 274 20.27 1.14 38.21
N GLN A 275 20.08 1.01 39.52
CA GLN A 275 19.95 2.17 40.40
C GLN A 275 21.33 2.58 40.91
N TYR A 276 21.63 3.88 40.93
CA TYR A 276 22.84 4.36 41.59
C TYR A 276 22.70 4.29 43.12
N THR A 277 23.74 3.78 43.79
CA THR A 277 23.78 3.60 45.26
C THR A 277 23.74 4.93 46.03
N ASP A 278 24.16 6.02 45.40
CA ASP A 278 24.08 7.38 45.93
C ASP A 278 22.70 8.03 45.77
N GLY A 279 21.72 7.29 45.22
CA GLY A 279 20.36 7.77 44.99
C GLY A 279 20.24 8.84 43.90
N ARG A 280 21.30 9.10 43.13
CA ARG A 280 21.30 10.17 42.12
C ARG A 280 20.54 9.83 40.85
N GLY A 281 20.01 8.62 40.67
CA GLY A 281 19.17 8.30 39.52
C GLY A 281 19.23 6.83 39.12
N VAL A 282 18.81 6.58 37.88
CA VAL A 282 18.75 5.24 37.29
C VAL A 282 19.54 5.23 35.99
N HIS A 283 20.46 4.29 35.85
CA HIS A 283 21.16 4.01 34.61
C HIS A 283 20.38 2.97 33.79
N VAL A 284 20.14 3.25 32.51
CA VAL A 284 19.53 2.30 31.58
C VAL A 284 20.44 2.08 30.38
N ASP A 285 20.54 0.84 29.90
CA ASP A 285 21.36 0.53 28.73
C ASP A 285 20.82 -0.62 27.86
N LEU A 286 21.34 -0.70 26.63
CA LEU A 286 20.89 -1.61 25.57
C LEU A 286 21.86 -2.77 25.30
N ARG A 287 22.86 -3.01 26.16
CA ARG A 287 23.85 -4.07 25.92
C ARG A 287 23.19 -5.45 26.01
N GLN A 288 23.63 -6.42 25.20
CA GLN A 288 23.00 -7.76 25.10
C GLN A 288 23.64 -8.84 25.99
N ASP A 289 24.54 -8.49 26.92
CA ASP A 289 25.39 -9.43 27.68
C ASP A 289 24.68 -10.23 28.82
N GLY A 290 23.38 -10.49 28.71
CA GLY A 290 22.77 -11.72 29.21
C GLY A 290 22.33 -11.79 30.68
N THR A 291 22.19 -10.69 31.42
CA THR A 291 21.50 -10.71 32.73
C THR A 291 20.65 -9.47 32.94
N GLN A 292 19.32 -9.62 32.82
CA GLN A 292 18.32 -8.69 33.33
C GLN A 292 18.26 -8.84 34.87
N GLY A 293 19.26 -8.32 35.58
CA GLY A 293 19.29 -8.32 37.04
C GLY A 293 18.87 -6.96 37.59
N ARG A 294 17.90 -6.91 38.50
CA ARG A 294 17.79 -5.80 39.47
C ARG A 294 19.04 -5.86 40.36
N PHE A 295 20.06 -5.06 40.06
CA PHE A 295 21.25 -4.98 40.91
C PHE A 295 21.07 -3.84 41.93
N THR A 296 20.72 -4.19 43.16
CA THR A 296 20.84 -3.31 44.33
C THR A 296 22.28 -3.20 44.86
N ASP A 297 23.26 -3.91 44.28
CA ASP A 297 24.60 -4.07 44.87
C ASP A 297 25.76 -3.68 43.93
N TRP A 298 25.66 -2.58 43.19
CA TRP A 298 26.86 -2.04 42.53
C TRP A 298 27.75 -1.31 43.55
N LYS A 299 28.82 -1.96 44.00
CA LYS A 299 29.96 -1.27 44.63
C LYS A 299 30.92 -0.80 43.53
N PRO A 300 31.38 0.46 43.57
CA PRO A 300 32.39 0.94 42.63
C PRO A 300 33.65 0.08 42.77
N GLN A 301 34.07 -0.53 41.68
CA GLN A 301 35.41 -1.12 41.58
C GLN A 301 36.39 0.06 41.64
N LYS A 302 37.22 0.06 42.69
CA LYS A 302 38.33 1.01 42.86
C LYS A 302 39.36 0.85 41.76
#